data_AF-A0A7L2QYA8-F1
#
_entry.id   AF-A0A7L2QYA8-F1
#
_cell.length_a   1.000
_cell.length_b   1.000
_cell.length_c   1.000
_cell.angle_alpha   90.00
_cell.angle_beta   90.00
_cell.angle_gamma   90.00
#
_symmetry.space_group_name_H-M   'P 1'
#
loop_
_entity.id
_entity.type
_entity.pdbx_description
1 polymer ?
#
loop_
_entity_poly.entity_id
_entity_poly.type
_entity_poly.pdbx_seq_one_letter_code
_entity_poly.pdbx_strand_id
1 'polypeptide(L)'
;GTRREALAESRQHGDILLGDFADTYGNLSRKTLLLLRWARACCQRAPFLLKADDDVFVNVPAVATFLTARPGLPARLYLGRVHWGVAPNRDPRSRHHVPAA
;
A
#
# COMPACT_ATOMS: atom_id res chain seq x y z
N GLY A 1 -8.11 -15.81 3.34
CA GLY A 1 -7.82 -16.24 4.71
C GLY A 1 -8.92 -15.77 5.63
N THR A 2 -9.23 -16.54 6.67
CA THR A 2 -10.18 -16.13 7.72
C THR A 2 -9.51 -15.18 8.72
N ARG A 3 -10.28 -14.33 9.41
CA ARG A 3 -9.74 -13.45 10.47
C ARG A 3 -9.02 -14.25 11.56
N ARG A 4 -9.46 -15.49 11.83
CA ARG A 4 -8.85 -16.39 12.81
C ARG A 4 -7.45 -16.83 12.39
N GLU A 5 -7.25 -17.18 11.12
CA GLU A 5 -5.92 -17.53 10.58
C GLU A 5 -4.96 -16.35 10.72
N ALA A 6 -5.40 -15.15 10.31
CA ALA A 6 -4.56 -13.96 10.41
C ALA A 6 -4.19 -13.61 11.86
N LEU A 7 -5.07 -13.85 12.83
CA LEU A 7 -4.75 -13.67 14.25
C LEU A 7 -3.76 -14.71 14.77
N ALA A 8 -3.83 -15.95 14.28
CA ALA A 8 -2.87 -16.99 14.65
C ALA A 8 -1.48 -16.68 14.07
N GLU A 9 -1.41 -16.31 12.79
CA GLU A 9 -0.19 -15.87 12.11
C GLU A 9 0.41 -14.63 12.78
N SER A 10 -0.42 -13.63 13.12
CA SER A 10 0.02 -12.43 13.83
C SER A 10 0.64 -12.74 15.19
N ARG A 11 0.13 -13.74 15.93
CA ARG A 11 0.74 -14.19 17.19
C ARG A 11 2.10 -14.86 16.98
N GLN A 12 2.31 -15.50 15.84
CA GLN A 12 3.55 -16.20 15.52
C GLN A 12 4.64 -15.25 15.00
N HIS A 13 4.27 -14.30 14.14
CA HIS A 13 5.24 -13.48 13.39
C HIS A 13 5.29 -12.02 13.84
N GLY A 14 4.19 -11.47 14.37
CA GLY A 14 4.14 -10.09 14.88
C GLY A 14 4.25 -9.00 13.81
N ASP A 15 4.10 -9.33 12.53
CA ASP A 15 4.30 -8.45 11.37
C ASP A 15 2.98 -8.06 10.67
N ILE A 16 1.84 -8.44 11.23
CA ILE A 16 0.52 -8.18 10.63
C ILE A 16 -0.12 -6.92 11.22
N LEU A 17 -0.52 -6.00 10.34
CA LEU A 17 -1.41 -4.90 10.65
C LEU A 17 -2.85 -5.24 10.25
N LEU A 18 -3.73 -5.46 11.23
CA LEU A 18 -5.13 -5.82 11.01
C LEU A 18 -6.07 -4.61 11.12
N GLY A 19 -6.92 -4.42 10.12
CA GLY A 19 -7.99 -3.42 10.11
C GLY A 19 -9.35 -3.99 10.49
N ASP A 20 -10.24 -3.12 10.97
CA ASP A 20 -11.66 -3.45 11.21
C ASP A 20 -12.53 -3.05 10.01
N PHE A 21 -12.32 -3.73 8.90
CA PHE A 21 -13.13 -3.62 7.68
C PHE A 21 -12.99 -4.90 6.84
N ALA A 22 -13.96 -5.15 5.98
CA ALA A 22 -13.89 -6.27 5.04
C ALA A 22 -12.78 -6.03 4.01
N ASP A 23 -11.85 -6.99 3.87
CA ASP A 23 -10.81 -6.93 2.84
C ASP A 23 -11.42 -7.29 1.47
N THR A 24 -11.79 -6.25 0.73
CA THR A 24 -12.40 -6.35 -0.59
C THR A 24 -11.74 -5.34 -1.52
N TYR A 25 -11.83 -5.57 -2.84
CA TYR A 25 -11.24 -4.67 -3.84
C TYR A 25 -11.73 -3.21 -3.68
N GLY A 26 -13.01 -3.00 -3.38
CA GLY A 26 -13.58 -1.67 -3.13
C GLY A 26 -13.07 -0.99 -1.84
N ASN A 27 -12.48 -1.74 -0.91
CA ASN A 27 -11.95 -1.24 0.35
C ASN A 27 -10.42 -1.05 0.36
N LEU A 28 -9.73 -1.24 -0.77
CA LEU A 28 -8.27 -1.06 -0.83
C LEU A 28 -7.82 0.36 -0.42
N SER A 29 -8.65 1.38 -0.63
CA SER A 29 -8.38 2.74 -0.12
C SER A 29 -8.37 2.78 1.41
N ARG A 30 -9.25 2.02 2.09
CA ARG A 30 -9.24 1.89 3.56
C ARG A 30 -7.97 1.20 4.05
N LYS A 31 -7.53 0.15 3.35
CA LYS A 31 -6.25 -0.54 3.62
C LYS A 31 -5.05 0.39 3.48
N THR A 32 -5.05 1.24 2.44
CA THR A 32 -4.02 2.27 2.24
C THR A 32 -4.04 3.33 3.35
N LEU A 33 -5.22 3.82 3.75
CA LEU A 33 -5.34 4.76 4.86
C LEU A 33 -4.88 4.17 6.19
N LEU A 34 -5.16 2.89 6.44
CA LEU A 34 -4.66 2.17 7.62
C LEU A 34 -3.13 2.13 7.65
N LEU A 35 -2.49 1.72 6.54
CA LEU A 35 -1.03 1.71 6.40
C LEU A 35 -0.42 3.09 6.70
N LEU A 36 -0.96 4.16 6.10
CA LEU A 36 -0.46 5.52 6.28
C LEU A 36 -0.61 6.01 7.73
N ARG A 37 -1.74 5.72 8.37
CA ARG A 37 -1.97 6.08 9.79
C ARG A 37 -1.01 5.34 10.71
N TRP A 38 -0.85 4.04 10.50
CA TRP A 38 0.07 3.22 11.28
C TRP A 38 1.53 3.67 11.10
N ALA A 39 1.98 3.90 9.86
CA ALA A 39 3.34 4.36 9.59
C ALA A 39 3.61 5.73 10.26
N ARG A 40 2.63 6.64 10.24
CA ARG A 40 2.74 7.93 10.95
C ARG A 40 2.84 7.76 12.47
N ALA A 41 2.11 6.81 13.06
CA ALA A 41 2.10 6.59 14.50
C ALA A 41 3.33 5.83 15.00
N CYS A 42 3.74 4.78 14.28
CA CYS A 42 4.71 3.80 14.73
C CYS A 42 6.10 3.94 14.06
N CYS A 43 6.18 4.56 12.89
CA CYS A 43 7.39 4.64 12.07
C CYS A 43 7.82 6.09 11.79
N GLN A 44 7.71 6.98 12.77
CA GLN A 44 7.98 8.43 12.61
C GLN A 44 9.39 8.77 12.10
N ARG A 45 10.36 7.86 12.28
CA ARG A 45 11.75 8.04 11.84
C ARG A 45 12.06 7.33 10.52
N ALA A 46 11.10 6.61 9.93
CA ALA A 46 11.32 5.98 8.64
C ALA A 46 11.40 7.05 7.55
N PRO A 47 12.51 7.13 6.78
CA PRO A 47 12.68 8.17 5.76
C PRO A 47 11.80 7.94 4.54
N PHE A 48 11.40 6.69 4.30
CA PHE A 48 10.59 6.28 3.16
C PHE A 48 9.58 5.22 3.58
N LEU A 49 8.44 5.21 2.89
CA LEU A 49 7.43 4.17 2.99
C LEU A 49 7.25 3.55 1.61
N LEU A 50 7.41 2.23 1.50
CA LEU A 50 7.12 1.48 0.30
C LEU A 50 5.79 0.73 0.49
N LYS A 51 4.86 0.91 -0.44
CA LYS A 51 3.68 0.05 -0.58
C LYS A 51 3.88 -0.82 -1.83
N ALA A 52 3.76 -2.13 -1.65
CA ALA A 52 3.67 -3.10 -2.73
C ALA A 52 2.51 -4.05 -2.45
N ASP A 53 2.03 -4.73 -3.50
CA ASP A 53 1.06 -5.81 -3.34
C ASP A 53 1.83 -7.14 -3.10
N ASP A 54 1.14 -8.21 -2.74
CA ASP A 54 1.75 -9.51 -2.42
C ASP A 54 2.08 -10.37 -3.65
N ASP A 55 1.59 -9.97 -4.83
CA ASP A 55 1.80 -10.63 -6.12
C ASP A 55 2.89 -9.96 -6.98
N VAL A 56 3.72 -9.10 -6.39
CA VAL A 56 4.83 -8.43 -7.07
C VAL A 56 6.19 -8.76 -6.45
N PHE A 57 7.23 -8.75 -7.29
CA PHE A 57 8.61 -8.81 -6.83
C PHE A 57 9.18 -7.41 -6.61
N VAL A 58 9.86 -7.20 -5.48
CA VAL A 58 10.59 -5.97 -5.18
C VAL A 58 12.07 -6.25 -5.03
N ASN A 59 12.91 -5.64 -5.88
CA ASN A 59 14.35 -5.60 -5.67
C ASN A 59 14.71 -4.55 -4.60
N VAL A 60 14.58 -4.92 -3.33
CA VAL A 60 14.80 -4.02 -2.19
C VAL A 60 16.22 -3.40 -2.19
N PRO A 61 17.32 -4.14 -2.46
CA PRO A 61 18.66 -3.55 -2.55
C PRO A 61 18.79 -2.44 -3.61
N ALA A 62 18.19 -2.63 -4.78
CA ALA A 62 18.22 -1.63 -5.84
C ALA A 62 17.42 -0.37 -5.46
N VAL A 63 16.24 -0.55 -4.86
CA VAL A 63 15.41 0.57 -4.39
C VAL A 63 16.14 1.34 -3.27
N ALA A 64 16.74 0.65 -2.31
CA ALA A 64 17.49 1.29 -1.24
C ALA A 64 18.68 2.10 -1.78
N THR A 65 19.45 1.51 -2.70
CA THR A 65 20.57 2.20 -3.37
C THR A 65 20.09 3.44 -4.11
N PHE A 66 18.98 3.36 -4.84
CA PHE A 66 18.42 4.51 -5.55
C PHE A 66 18.05 5.66 -4.60
N LEU A 67 17.43 5.33 -3.45
CA LEU A 67 16.96 6.32 -2.48
C LEU A 67 18.09 6.98 -1.69
N THR A 68 19.20 6.25 -1.43
CA THR A 68 20.33 6.77 -0.64
C THR A 68 21.43 7.42 -1.47
N ALA A 69 21.63 6.99 -2.73
CA ALA A 69 22.74 7.47 -3.57
C ALA A 69 22.47 8.81 -4.28
N ARG A 70 21.27 9.37 -4.19
CA ARG A 70 20.86 10.57 -4.93
C ARG A 70 20.76 11.80 -4.02
N PRO A 71 21.79 12.66 -3.96
CA PRO A 71 21.64 13.98 -3.35
C PRO A 71 20.58 14.79 -4.11
N GLY A 72 19.75 15.55 -3.39
CA GLY A 72 18.74 16.44 -3.98
C GLY A 72 17.38 15.82 -4.26
N LEU A 73 17.07 14.62 -3.73
CA LEU A 73 15.68 14.14 -3.73
C LEU A 73 14.77 15.13 -2.99
N PRO A 74 13.57 15.44 -3.52
CA PRO A 74 12.66 16.35 -2.88
C PRO A 74 12.18 15.77 -1.53
N ALA A 75 11.98 16.64 -0.54
CA ALA A 75 11.44 16.25 0.75
C ALA A 75 10.06 15.57 0.66
N ARG A 76 9.30 15.85 -0.41
CA ARG A 76 8.03 15.20 -0.74
C ARG A 76 8.22 14.34 -1.98
N LEU A 77 8.61 13.09 -1.77
CA LEU A 77 8.88 12.12 -2.81
C LEU A 77 7.70 11.15 -2.98
N TYR A 78 7.19 11.02 -4.20
CA TYR A 78 6.23 9.99 -4.58
C TYR A 78 6.70 9.35 -5.89
N LEU A 79 6.99 8.05 -5.86
CA LEU A 79 7.60 7.32 -6.97
C LEU A 79 6.77 6.12 -7.38
N GLY A 80 6.92 5.73 -8.65
CA GLY A 80 6.28 4.56 -9.24
C GLY A 80 5.76 4.87 -10.63
N ARG A 81 4.88 3.99 -11.14
CA ARG A 81 4.13 4.25 -12.36
C ARG A 81 2.98 5.20 -12.03
N VAL A 82 3.17 6.49 -12.32
CA VAL A 82 2.15 7.51 -12.05
C VAL A 82 1.13 7.52 -13.18
N HIS A 83 -0.14 7.30 -12.82
CA HIS A 83 -1.28 7.43 -13.73
C HIS A 83 -1.89 8.82 -13.55
N TRP A 84 -1.85 9.65 -14.60
CA TRP A 84 -2.37 11.02 -14.58
C TRP A 84 -3.58 11.16 -15.51
N GLY A 85 -4.62 11.85 -15.07
CA GLY A 85 -5.80 12.16 -15.89
C GLY A 85 -6.61 10.93 -16.32
N VAL A 86 -6.56 9.81 -15.59
CA VAL A 86 -7.31 8.59 -15.94
C VAL A 86 -8.79 8.76 -15.57
N ALA A 87 -9.67 8.63 -16.56
CA ALA A 87 -11.12 8.68 -16.35
C ALA A 87 -11.63 7.41 -15.63
N PRO A 88 -12.69 7.51 -14.80
CA PRO A 88 -13.29 6.34 -14.18
C PRO A 88 -13.81 5.33 -15.22
N ASN A 89 -13.54 4.04 -15.02
CA ASN A 89 -14.05 3.00 -15.91
C ASN A 89 -15.56 2.80 -15.66
N ARG A 90 -16.38 2.98 -16.70
CA ARG A 90 -17.84 2.87 -16.64
C ARG A 90 -18.39 1.53 -17.14
N ASP A 91 -17.54 0.60 -17.63
CA ASP A 91 -17.99 -0.73 -18.05
C ASP A 91 -18.31 -1.58 -16.80
N PRO A 92 -19.58 -2.02 -16.60
CA PRO A 92 -19.98 -2.81 -15.44
C PRO A 92 -19.34 -4.21 -15.40
N ARG A 93 -18.78 -4.69 -16.50
CA ARG A 93 -18.04 -5.96 -16.56
C ARG A 93 -16.58 -5.82 -16.12
N SER A 94 -16.10 -4.59 -15.94
CA SER A 94 -14.73 -4.35 -15.49
C SER A 94 -14.60 -4.55 -13.98
N ARG A 95 -13.52 -5.21 -13.55
CA ARG A 95 -13.12 -5.24 -12.13
C ARG A 95 -12.84 -3.85 -11.54
N HIS A 96 -12.62 -2.84 -12.39
CA HIS A 96 -12.35 -1.46 -12.00
C HIS A 96 -13.57 -0.54 -12.21
N HIS A 97 -14.77 -1.13 -12.35
CA HIS A 97 -16.00 -0.37 -12.57
C HIS A 97 -16.25 0.64 -11.44
N VAL A 98 -16.55 1.87 -11.84
CA VAL A 98 -17.04 2.93 -10.96
C VAL A 98 -18.42 3.36 -11.46
N PRO A 99 -19.49 3.18 -10.67
CA PRO A 99 -20.84 3.64 -11.05
C PRO A 99 -20.90 5.15 -11.26
N ALA A 100 -21.81 5.61 -12.13
CA ALA A 100 -22.15 7.03 -12.21
C ALA A 100 -22.72 7.51 -10.86
N ALA A 101 -22.45 8.77 -10.53
CA ALA A 101 -23.02 9.42 -9.35
C ALA A 101 -24.49 9.79 -9.60
#